data_AF-A0A661X202-F1
#
_entry.id   AF-A0A661X202-F1
#
_cell.length_a   1.000
_cell.length_b   1.000
_cell.length_c   1.000
_cell.angle_alpha   90.00
_cell.angle_beta   90.00
_cell.angle_gamma   90.00
#
_symmetry.space_group_name_H-M   'P 1'
#
loop_
_entity.id
_entity.type
_entity.pdbx_description
1 polymer ?
#
loop_
_entity_poly.entity_id
_entity_poly.type
_entity_poly.pdbx_seq_one_letter_code
_entity_poly.pdbx_strand_id
1 'polypeptide(L)'
;MTFEAEDTRGNKTKKTFTVNYVKRIILKLQIGNKVMLVNDEPVEIDVPPTIVEGRTLLPIRWVAEPLGATVGWDGTERKVTVSLGDVFIELWIGKNIARVNGVEKPIDPNNPKVVPLILKGRTMLPVRFVAENLGADVLWDGATKTVTIIYPGD
;
A
#
# COMPACT_ATOMS: atom_id res chain seq x y z
N MET A 1 -22.03 16.03 -13.84
CA MET A 1 -22.92 16.11 -15.01
C MET A 1 -24.24 16.70 -14.57
N THR A 2 -24.80 17.64 -15.33
CA THR A 2 -26.05 18.33 -14.99
C THR A 2 -27.07 18.06 -16.07
N PHE A 3 -28.27 17.65 -15.67
CA PHE A 3 -29.40 17.47 -16.57
C PHE A 3 -30.46 18.51 -16.29
N GLU A 4 -31.03 19.06 -17.35
CA GLU A 4 -32.15 20.00 -17.30
C GLU A 4 -33.33 19.38 -18.03
N ALA A 5 -34.50 19.39 -17.40
CA ALA A 5 -35.76 18.96 -18.00
C ALA A 5 -36.76 20.13 -17.96
N GLU A 6 -37.48 20.33 -19.07
CA GLU A 6 -38.50 21.36 -19.24
C GLU A 6 -39.86 20.68 -19.47
N ASP A 7 -40.90 21.11 -18.74
CA ASP A 7 -42.27 20.63 -18.97
C ASP A 7 -42.97 21.39 -20.12
N THR A 8 -44.12 20.90 -20.57
CA THR A 8 -44.89 21.51 -21.68
C THR A 8 -45.49 22.89 -21.34
N ARG A 9 -45.28 23.40 -20.12
CA ARG A 9 -45.71 24.72 -19.64
C ARG A 9 -44.51 25.65 -19.38
N GLY A 10 -43.29 25.22 -19.71
CA GLY A 10 -42.06 26.02 -19.62
C GLY A 10 -41.35 25.98 -18.27
N ASN A 11 -41.76 25.11 -17.33
CA ASN A 11 -41.05 24.97 -16.06
C ASN A 11 -39.80 24.11 -16.24
N LYS A 12 -38.65 24.63 -15.82
CA LYS A 12 -37.35 23.93 -15.91
C LYS A 12 -36.91 23.43 -14.54
N THR A 13 -36.45 22.18 -14.48
CA THR A 13 -35.79 21.60 -13.31
C THR A 13 -34.38 21.15 -13.68
N LYS A 14 -33.40 21.53 -12.85
CA LYS A 14 -32.01 21.08 -12.98
C LYS A 14 -31.68 20.07 -11.89
N LYS A 15 -31.12 18.93 -12.28
CA LYS A 15 -30.57 17.93 -11.36
C LYS A 15 -29.08 17.74 -11.65
N THR A 16 -28.26 17.98 -10.63
CA THR A 16 -26.81 17.81 -10.71
C THR A 16 -26.45 16.44 -10.15
N PHE A 17 -25.73 15.65 -10.93
CA PHE A 17 -25.04 14.44 -10.46
C PHE A 17 -23.55 14.73 -10.40
N THR A 18 -22.98 14.73 -9.20
CA THR A 18 -21.54 14.75 -9.02
C THR A 18 -21.01 13.33 -9.16
N VAL A 19 -20.20 13.08 -10.18
CA VAL A 19 -19.45 11.82 -10.31
C VAL A 19 -18.04 12.11 -9.83
N ASN A 20 -17.69 11.62 -8.63
CA ASN A 20 -16.33 11.69 -8.11
C ASN A 20 -15.54 10.53 -8.71
N TYR A 21 -14.71 10.79 -9.73
CA TYR A 21 -13.78 9.80 -10.25
C TYR A 21 -12.51 9.79 -9.39
N VAL A 22 -12.31 8.72 -8.62
CA VAL A 22 -11.08 8.51 -7.86
C VAL A 22 -10.20 7.57 -8.66
N LYS A 23 -9.08 8.08 -9.19
CA LYS A 23 -8.10 7.28 -9.92
C LYS A 23 -7.48 6.26 -8.95
N ARG A 24 -7.66 4.97 -9.21
CA ARG A 24 -7.08 3.88 -8.41
C ARG A 24 -5.71 3.47 -8.94
N ILE A 25 -4.86 3.03 -8.03
CA ILE A 25 -3.58 2.39 -8.28
C ILE A 25 -3.70 0.95 -7.82
N ILE A 26 -3.46 0.01 -8.73
CA ILE A 26 -3.54 -1.43 -8.47
C ILE A 26 -2.16 -2.02 -8.64
N LEU A 27 -1.61 -2.56 -7.56
CA LEU A 27 -0.36 -3.31 -7.58
C LEU A 27 -0.66 -4.79 -7.47
N LYS A 28 -0.09 -5.62 -8.34
CA LYS A 28 -0.17 -7.08 -8.25
C LYS A 28 1.23 -7.66 -8.12
N LEU A 29 1.47 -8.39 -7.04
CA LEU A 29 2.78 -8.94 -6.72
C LEU A 29 2.65 -10.43 -6.41
N GLN A 30 3.44 -11.25 -7.11
CA GLN A 30 3.44 -12.69 -6.90
C GLN A 30 4.66 -13.13 -6.11
N ILE A 31 4.47 -14.01 -5.12
CA ILE A 31 5.57 -14.55 -4.30
C ILE A 31 6.63 -15.20 -5.20
N GLY A 32 7.90 -14.83 -5.01
CA GLY A 32 9.04 -15.35 -5.76
C GLY A 32 9.23 -14.75 -7.16
N ASN A 33 8.31 -13.91 -7.64
CA ASN A 33 8.41 -13.26 -8.94
C ASN A 33 9.07 -11.86 -8.82
N LYS A 34 9.99 -11.56 -9.73
CA LYS A 34 10.65 -10.25 -9.85
C LYS A 34 9.91 -9.28 -10.77
N VAL A 35 8.80 -9.69 -11.36
CA VAL A 35 7.93 -8.79 -12.11
C VAL A 35 6.67 -8.58 -11.29
N MET A 36 6.38 -7.32 -10.97
CA MET A 36 5.10 -6.89 -10.44
C MET A 36 4.33 -6.13 -11.52
N LEU A 37 3.01 -5.99 -11.34
CA LEU A 37 2.19 -5.14 -12.20
C LEU A 37 1.79 -3.87 -11.46
N VAL A 38 1.91 -2.72 -12.12
CA VAL A 38 1.42 -1.41 -11.67
C VAL A 38 0.38 -0.95 -12.67
N ASN A 39 -0.90 -1.00 -12.31
CA ASN A 39 -2.01 -0.77 -13.25
C ASN A 39 -1.88 -1.61 -14.53
N ASP A 40 -1.59 -2.90 -14.34
CA ASP A 40 -1.35 -3.90 -15.39
C ASP A 40 -0.06 -3.71 -16.24
N GLU A 41 0.72 -2.65 -16.02
CA GLU A 41 2.04 -2.49 -16.63
C GLU A 41 3.13 -3.24 -15.84
N PRO A 42 3.98 -4.04 -16.49
CA PRO A 42 5.03 -4.82 -15.83
C PRO A 42 6.18 -3.93 -15.35
N VAL A 43 6.62 -4.15 -14.11
CA VAL A 43 7.76 -3.48 -13.49
C VAL A 43 8.68 -4.53 -12.87
N GLU A 44 9.97 -4.48 -13.23
CA GLU A 44 10.98 -5.32 -12.62
C GLU A 44 11.40 -4.79 -11.25
N ILE A 45 11.49 -5.70 -10.28
CA ILE A 45 11.96 -5.45 -8.93
C ILE A 45 13.18 -6.32 -8.63
N ASP A 46 14.08 -5.78 -7.83
CA ASP A 46 15.38 -6.40 -7.54
C ASP A 46 15.29 -7.60 -6.59
N VAL A 47 14.38 -7.55 -5.61
CA VAL A 47 14.12 -8.64 -4.66
C VAL A 47 12.63 -8.99 -4.70
N PRO A 48 12.27 -10.27 -4.95
CA PRO A 48 10.89 -10.67 -5.07
C PRO A 48 10.16 -10.66 -3.71
N PRO A 49 8.82 -10.54 -3.70
CA PRO A 49 8.03 -10.73 -2.50
C PRO A 49 8.27 -12.13 -1.94
N THR A 50 8.47 -12.22 -0.64
CA THR A 50 8.85 -13.45 0.05
C THR A 50 7.95 -13.64 1.27
N ILE A 51 7.57 -14.88 1.56
CA ILE A 51 6.85 -15.21 2.79
C ILE A 51 7.87 -15.45 3.91
N VAL A 52 7.78 -14.67 4.98
CA VAL A 52 8.58 -14.82 6.21
C VAL A 52 7.62 -14.80 7.38
N GLU A 53 7.70 -15.78 8.29
CA GLU A 53 6.82 -15.89 9.45
C GLU A 53 5.31 -15.84 9.09
N GLY A 54 4.95 -16.40 7.92
CA GLY A 54 3.57 -16.43 7.43
C GLY A 54 3.03 -15.08 6.93
N ARG A 55 3.90 -14.10 6.68
CA ARG A 55 3.55 -12.79 6.10
C ARG A 55 4.37 -12.48 4.87
N THR A 56 3.78 -11.73 3.94
CA THR A 56 4.48 -11.26 2.75
C THR A 56 5.34 -10.05 3.09
N LEU A 57 6.64 -10.19 2.85
CA LEU A 57 7.64 -9.15 2.97
C LEU A 57 8.23 -8.84 1.59
N LEU A 58 8.48 -7.56 1.30
CA LEU A 58 9.16 -7.11 0.08
C LEU A 58 9.84 -5.75 0.30
N PRO A 59 10.70 -5.29 -0.63
CA PRO A 59 11.25 -3.96 -0.56
C PRO A 59 10.12 -2.93 -0.64
N ILE A 60 9.87 -2.23 0.46
CA ILE A 60 8.65 -1.42 0.60
C ILE A 60 8.56 -0.30 -0.43
N ARG A 61 9.70 0.18 -0.93
CA ARG A 61 9.78 1.23 -1.94
C ARG A 61 8.95 0.92 -3.18
N TRP A 62 8.95 -0.35 -3.64
CA TRP A 62 8.18 -0.81 -4.80
C TRP A 62 6.66 -0.76 -4.59
N VAL A 63 6.22 -0.66 -3.35
CA VAL A 63 4.82 -0.43 -3.01
C VAL A 63 4.58 1.05 -2.78
N ALA A 64 5.33 1.67 -1.87
CA ALA A 64 5.05 3.03 -1.41
C ALA A 64 5.15 4.09 -2.51
N GLU A 65 6.17 4.02 -3.38
CA GLU A 65 6.40 5.05 -4.41
C GLU A 65 5.27 5.13 -5.45
N PRO A 66 4.75 4.01 -6.01
CA PRO A 66 3.56 4.05 -6.85
C PRO A 66 2.35 4.70 -6.18
N LEU A 67 2.19 4.56 -4.86
CA LEU A 67 1.10 5.20 -4.10
C LEU A 67 1.33 6.71 -3.90
N GLY A 68 2.50 7.24 -4.30
CA GLY A 68 2.92 8.62 -4.07
C GLY A 68 3.61 8.85 -2.72
N ALA A 69 3.92 7.79 -1.98
CA ALA A 69 4.61 7.89 -0.70
C ALA A 69 6.12 8.05 -0.89
N THR A 70 6.76 8.70 0.08
CA THR A 70 8.21 8.80 0.17
C THR A 70 8.76 7.78 1.16
N VAL A 71 9.96 7.25 0.90
CA VAL A 71 10.62 6.26 1.78
C VAL A 71 12.00 6.74 2.18
N GLY A 72 12.20 6.92 3.49
CA GLY A 72 13.49 7.27 4.10
C GLY A 72 14.16 6.06 4.76
N TRP A 73 15.50 6.10 4.82
CA TRP A 73 16.32 5.14 5.55
C TRP A 73 17.28 5.87 6.49
N ASP A 74 17.25 5.50 7.76
CA ASP A 74 18.26 5.89 8.75
C ASP A 74 19.13 4.67 9.08
N GLY A 75 20.40 4.74 8.68
CA GLY A 75 21.38 3.67 8.91
C GLY A 75 21.84 3.55 10.36
N THR A 76 21.78 4.64 11.13
CA THR A 76 22.20 4.68 12.53
C THR A 76 21.15 4.01 13.41
N GLU A 77 19.88 4.37 13.22
CA GLU A 77 18.76 3.75 13.94
C GLU A 77 18.32 2.41 13.34
N ARG A 78 18.79 2.08 12.13
CA ARG A 78 18.26 0.98 11.31
C ARG A 78 16.73 1.11 11.15
N LYS A 79 16.29 2.30 10.76
CA LYS A 79 14.87 2.69 10.70
C LYS A 79 14.46 3.00 9.26
N VAL A 80 13.28 2.52 8.88
CA VAL A 80 12.58 2.97 7.67
C VAL A 80 11.49 3.93 8.07
N THR A 81 11.39 5.02 7.32
CA THR A 81 10.26 5.95 7.40
C THR A 81 9.49 5.90 6.08
N VAL A 82 8.17 5.85 6.16
CA VAL A 82 7.27 5.92 4.99
C VAL A 82 6.25 7.04 5.23
N SER A 83 6.13 7.97 4.29
CA SER A 83 5.28 9.15 4.44
C SER A 83 4.39 9.40 3.23
N LEU A 84 3.08 9.60 3.46
CA LEU A 84 2.09 9.92 2.44
C LEU A 84 1.01 10.85 3.02
N GLY A 85 0.96 12.09 2.55
CA GLY A 85 0.08 13.11 3.14
C GLY A 85 0.35 13.26 4.64
N ASP A 86 -0.69 13.06 5.46
CA ASP A 86 -0.60 13.13 6.93
C ASP A 86 -0.24 11.80 7.60
N VAL A 87 0.03 10.75 6.82
CA VAL A 87 0.46 9.45 7.34
C VAL A 87 1.97 9.40 7.39
N PHE A 88 2.52 9.09 8.57
CA PHE A 88 3.93 8.91 8.85
C PHE A 88 4.16 7.60 9.61
N ILE A 89 4.86 6.66 8.98
CA ILE A 89 5.09 5.31 9.51
C ILE A 89 6.59 5.12 9.75
N GLU A 90 6.97 4.69 10.94
CA GLU A 90 8.35 4.34 11.30
C GLU A 90 8.43 2.87 11.69
N LEU A 91 9.40 2.15 11.12
CA LEU A 91 9.67 0.76 11.44
C LEU A 91 11.17 0.52 11.61
N TRP A 92 11.56 -0.23 12.63
CA TRP A 92 12.96 -0.56 12.92
C TRP A 92 13.29 -2.00 12.54
N ILE A 93 14.48 -2.22 11.98
CA ILE A 93 14.95 -3.57 11.63
C ILE A 93 14.98 -4.46 12.88
N GLY A 94 14.33 -5.63 12.78
CA GLY A 94 14.27 -6.63 13.85
C GLY A 94 13.31 -6.29 14.99
N LYS A 95 12.51 -5.21 14.90
CA LYS A 95 11.51 -4.85 15.90
C LYS A 95 10.11 -5.16 15.40
N ASN A 96 9.26 -5.64 16.29
CA ASN A 96 7.85 -5.97 16.01
C ASN A 96 6.88 -4.84 16.38
N ILE A 97 7.40 -3.73 16.91
CA ILE A 97 6.65 -2.50 17.19
C ILE A 97 7.10 -1.45 16.17
N ALA A 98 6.12 -0.81 15.54
CA ALA A 98 6.27 0.34 14.66
C ALA A 98 5.64 1.58 15.31
N ARG A 99 5.86 2.76 14.73
CA ARG A 99 5.09 3.96 15.06
C ARG A 99 4.30 4.42 13.85
N VAL A 100 3.03 4.78 14.07
CA VAL A 100 2.16 5.39 13.06
C VAL A 100 1.70 6.72 13.65
N ASN A 101 2.10 7.83 13.03
CA ASN A 101 1.84 9.19 13.51
C ASN A 101 2.26 9.38 14.98
N GLY A 102 3.43 8.85 15.34
CA GLY A 102 4.00 8.90 16.69
C GLY A 102 3.42 7.88 17.68
N VAL A 103 2.35 7.17 17.33
CA VAL A 103 1.73 6.17 18.22
C VAL A 103 2.32 4.78 17.96
N GLU A 104 2.75 4.10 19.02
CA GLU A 104 3.28 2.74 18.92
C GLU A 104 2.18 1.72 18.56
N LYS A 105 2.46 0.86 17.59
CA LYS A 105 1.54 -0.16 17.08
C LYS A 105 2.30 -1.46 16.81
N PRO A 106 1.79 -2.63 17.25
CA PRO A 106 2.38 -3.90 16.85
C PRO A 106 2.22 -4.08 15.34
N ILE A 107 3.29 -4.55 14.68
CA ILE A 107 3.30 -4.81 13.24
C ILE A 107 2.36 -5.96 12.90
N ASP A 108 2.41 -7.02 13.71
CA ASP A 108 1.44 -8.10 13.69
C ASP A 108 1.08 -8.45 15.14
N PRO A 109 -0.16 -8.19 15.60
CA PRO A 109 -0.56 -8.47 16.97
C PRO A 109 -0.62 -9.97 17.29
N ASN A 110 -0.72 -10.82 16.27
CA ASN A 110 -0.83 -12.27 16.42
C ASN A 110 0.52 -12.99 16.28
N ASN A 111 1.51 -12.33 15.68
CA ASN A 111 2.84 -12.91 15.49
C ASN A 111 3.97 -11.88 15.70
N PRO A 112 4.55 -11.78 16.90
CA PRO A 112 5.65 -10.84 17.19
C PRO A 112 6.95 -11.18 16.47
N LYS A 113 7.06 -12.31 15.76
CA LYS A 113 8.24 -12.63 14.92
C LYS A 113 8.19 -11.95 13.55
N VAL A 114 7.05 -11.39 13.16
CA VAL A 114 6.93 -10.59 11.94
C VAL A 114 7.61 -9.25 12.16
N VAL A 115 8.80 -9.10 11.62
CA VAL A 115 9.65 -7.91 11.79
C VAL A 115 10.23 -7.43 10.46
N PRO A 116 10.53 -6.13 10.30
CA PRO A 116 11.36 -5.61 9.23
C PRO A 116 12.72 -6.31 9.23
N LEU A 117 13.23 -6.65 8.05
CA LEU A 117 14.54 -7.30 7.91
C LEU A 117 15.30 -6.80 6.69
N ILE A 118 16.60 -7.06 6.66
CA ILE A 118 17.42 -6.79 5.47
C ILE A 118 17.67 -8.12 4.76
N LEU A 119 17.26 -8.23 3.51
CA LEU A 119 17.49 -9.39 2.66
C LEU A 119 18.13 -8.94 1.35
N LYS A 120 19.27 -9.53 0.99
CA LYS A 120 20.02 -9.18 -0.24
C LYS A 120 20.26 -7.67 -0.40
N GLY A 121 20.58 -6.99 0.71
CA GLY A 121 20.83 -5.54 0.71
C GLY A 121 19.58 -4.66 0.56
N ARG A 122 18.37 -5.22 0.66
CA ARG A 122 17.11 -4.48 0.64
C ARG A 122 16.37 -4.60 1.95
N THR A 123 15.75 -3.50 2.38
CA THR A 123 14.88 -3.49 3.54
C THR A 123 13.51 -4.03 3.18
N MET A 124 13.19 -5.19 3.72
CA MET A 124 11.95 -5.91 3.51
C MET A 124 10.98 -5.58 4.64
N LEU A 125 9.80 -5.06 4.30
CA LEU A 125 8.75 -4.74 5.29
C LEU A 125 7.51 -5.60 5.09
N PRO A 126 6.75 -5.91 6.15
CA PRO A 126 5.45 -6.57 6.05
C PRO A 126 4.47 -5.70 5.27
N VAL A 127 4.10 -6.16 4.07
CA VAL A 127 3.39 -5.32 3.08
C VAL A 127 2.06 -4.82 3.58
N ARG A 128 1.29 -5.71 4.25
CA ARG A 128 -0.05 -5.42 4.72
C ARG A 128 -0.05 -4.29 5.75
N PHE A 129 0.83 -4.40 6.75
CA PHE A 129 0.94 -3.38 7.78
C PHE A 129 1.21 -2.00 7.18
N VAL A 130 2.14 -1.88 6.24
CA VAL A 130 2.47 -0.57 5.66
C VAL A 130 1.34 -0.07 4.76
N ALA A 131 0.88 -0.89 3.81
CA ALA A 131 -0.13 -0.49 2.84
C ALA A 131 -1.48 -0.10 3.48
N GLU A 132 -1.96 -0.86 4.46
CA GLU A 132 -3.22 -0.55 5.16
C GLU A 132 -3.12 0.74 5.98
N ASN A 133 -1.99 1.00 6.66
CA ASN A 133 -1.82 2.28 7.36
C ASN A 133 -1.70 3.47 6.38
N LEU A 134 -1.27 3.25 5.13
CA LEU A 134 -1.30 4.27 4.06
C LEU A 134 -2.70 4.46 3.45
N GLY A 135 -3.70 3.68 3.88
CA GLY A 135 -5.07 3.75 3.35
C GLY A 135 -5.29 2.95 2.07
N ALA A 136 -4.55 1.87 1.87
CA ALA A 136 -4.76 0.92 0.77
C ALA A 136 -5.37 -0.40 1.26
N ASP A 137 -6.16 -1.05 0.41
CA ASP A 137 -6.63 -2.42 0.66
C ASP A 137 -5.60 -3.45 0.21
N VAL A 138 -5.52 -4.57 0.94
CA VAL A 138 -4.59 -5.66 0.64
C VAL A 138 -5.31 -7.00 0.57
N LEU A 139 -5.41 -7.51 -0.65
CA LEU A 139 -6.02 -8.81 -0.95
C LEU A 139 -4.95 -9.88 -1.13
N TRP A 140 -5.26 -11.10 -0.71
CA TRP A 140 -4.39 -12.27 -0.88
C TRP A 140 -5.12 -13.35 -1.67
N ASP A 141 -4.51 -13.79 -2.77
CA ASP A 141 -4.90 -14.99 -3.49
C ASP A 141 -3.93 -16.12 -3.11
N GLY A 142 -4.44 -17.12 -2.40
CA GLY A 142 -3.66 -18.28 -1.97
C GLY A 142 -3.35 -19.28 -3.07
N ALA A 143 -4.15 -19.34 -4.14
CA ALA A 143 -3.95 -20.27 -5.25
C ALA A 143 -2.78 -19.81 -6.12
N THR A 144 -2.72 -18.51 -6.43
CA THR A 144 -1.66 -17.93 -7.26
C THR A 144 -0.50 -17.36 -6.44
N LYS A 145 -0.65 -17.29 -5.11
CA LYS A 145 0.27 -16.61 -4.18
C LYS A 145 0.47 -15.15 -4.57
N THR A 146 -0.63 -14.45 -4.82
CA THR A 146 -0.63 -13.05 -5.28
C THR A 146 -1.15 -12.13 -4.19
N VAL A 147 -0.38 -11.07 -3.91
CA VAL A 147 -0.84 -9.92 -3.16
C VAL A 147 -1.35 -8.88 -4.15
N THR A 148 -2.58 -8.40 -3.95
CA THR A 148 -3.12 -7.25 -4.68
C THR A 148 -3.30 -6.09 -3.72
N ILE A 149 -2.74 -4.93 -4.06
CA ILE A 149 -2.84 -3.69 -3.29
C ILE A 149 -3.65 -2.69 -4.10
N ILE A 150 -4.68 -2.09 -3.50
CA ILE A 150 -5.57 -1.14 -4.15
C ILE A 150 -5.52 0.18 -3.37
N TYR A 151 -5.14 1.27 -4.04
CA TYR A 151 -5.04 2.59 -3.41
C TYR A 151 -5.77 3.68 -4.24
N PRO A 152 -6.54 4.58 -3.61
CA PRO A 152 -7.00 4.46 -2.22
C PRO A 152 -7.88 3.21 -2.06
N GLY A 153 -7.88 2.64 -0.86
CA GLY A 153 -8.82 1.59 -0.46
C GLY A 153 -10.25 2.12 -0.38
N ASP A 154 -11.20 1.20 -0.26
CA ASP A 154 -12.64 1.48 -0.17
C ASP A 154 -13.11 1.93 1.22
#